data_AF-A0A847DGA5-F1
#
_entry.id   AF-A0A847DGA5-F1
#
_cell.length_a   1.000
_cell.length_b   1.000
_cell.length_c   1.000
_cell.angle_alpha   90.00
_cell.angle_beta   90.00
_cell.angle_gamma   90.00
#
_symmetry.space_group_name_H-M   'P 1'
#
loop_
_entity.id
_entity.type
_entity.pdbx_description
1 polymer ?
#
loop_
_entity_poly.entity_id
_entity_poly.type
_entity_poly.pdbx_seq_one_letter_code
_entity_poly.pdbx_strand_id
1 'polypeptide(L)'
;MADPHWTSYVGMVTGILGAVTGIAGAILGCMSYKKSNQIKALDLRIELKRALANTVYDFKKLNDQMTQGNKSRIAVSSAIGAFRSGMMEKWKKEFENDQETSYELSKEIPDENTDYDTLNTKGLETELIKLHRIQRRIQTLTEKYDAAMEWDNEQRKHLREDRIERAK
;
A
#
# COMPACT_ATOMS: atom_id res chain seq x y z
N MET A 1 42.47 -4.46 68.40
CA MET A 1 41.38 -4.70 67.44
C MET A 1 41.11 -3.35 66.78
N ALA A 2 41.62 -3.17 65.56
CA ALA A 2 41.62 -1.89 64.84
C ALA A 2 40.38 -1.75 63.94
N ASP A 3 39.98 -0.49 63.71
CA ASP A 3 38.68 -0.02 63.27
C ASP A 3 38.23 -0.39 61.85
N PRO A 4 36.91 -0.54 61.60
CA PRO A 4 36.33 -0.79 60.28
C PRO A 4 36.11 0.52 59.49
N HIS A 5 37.10 1.41 59.43
CA HIS A 5 37.00 2.69 58.68
C HIS A 5 37.12 2.49 57.15
N TRP A 6 37.86 1.46 56.72
CA TRP A 6 38.14 1.21 55.31
C TRP A 6 36.94 0.65 54.53
N THR A 7 36.15 -0.24 55.13
CA THR A 7 34.97 -0.84 54.49
C THR A 7 33.85 0.17 54.27
N SER A 8 33.69 1.14 55.19
CA SER A 8 32.75 2.26 55.01
C SER A 8 33.20 3.24 53.92
N TYR A 9 34.51 3.50 53.81
CA TYR A 9 35.07 4.34 52.75
C TYR A 9 34.94 3.70 51.37
N VAL A 10 35.29 2.42 51.24
CA VAL A 10 35.14 1.68 49.98
C VAL A 10 33.66 1.54 49.59
N GLY A 11 32.75 1.31 50.55
CA GLY A 11 31.30 1.25 50.31
C GLY A 11 30.73 2.59 49.82
N MET A 12 31.16 3.71 50.40
CA MET A 12 30.74 5.06 49.99
C MET A 12 31.28 5.43 48.61
N VAL A 13 32.56 5.18 48.33
CA VAL A 13 33.19 5.47 47.04
C VAL A 13 32.58 4.60 45.93
N THR A 14 32.33 3.32 46.19
CA THR A 14 31.67 2.41 45.24
C THR A 14 30.20 2.80 45.02
N GLY A 15 29.50 3.27 46.06
CA GLY A 15 28.13 3.78 45.95
C GLY A 15 28.02 5.04 45.09
N ILE A 16 28.95 5.99 45.27
CA ILE A 16 28.99 7.24 44.46
C ILE A 16 29.35 6.92 43.01
N LEU A 17 30.39 6.10 42.77
CA LEU A 17 30.77 5.68 41.42
C LEU A 17 29.64 4.88 40.73
N GLY A 18 28.94 4.02 41.49
CA GLY A 18 27.77 3.29 41.01
C GLY A 18 26.59 4.20 40.64
N ALA A 19 26.30 5.22 41.46
CA ALA A 19 25.23 6.18 41.18
C ALA A 19 25.54 7.06 39.95
N VAL A 20 26.78 7.54 39.82
CA VAL A 20 27.21 8.34 38.65
C VAL A 20 27.16 7.50 37.36
N THR A 21 27.60 6.24 37.42
CA THR A 21 27.54 5.32 36.28
C THR A 21 26.08 4.96 35.91
N GLY A 22 25.21 4.80 36.91
CA GLY A 22 23.77 4.54 36.70
C GLY A 22 23.03 5.69 36.01
N ILE A 23 23.32 6.95 36.39
CA ILE A 23 22.71 8.14 35.76
C ILE A 23 23.21 8.30 34.31
N ALA A 24 24.50 8.08 34.06
CA ALA A 24 25.05 8.11 32.70
C ALA A 24 24.42 7.02 31.81
N GLY A 25 24.22 5.81 32.35
CA GLY A 25 23.53 4.71 31.67
C GLY A 25 22.06 5.04 31.35
N ALA A 26 21.33 5.69 32.27
CA ALA A 26 19.96 6.12 32.05
C ALA A 26 19.85 7.19 30.95
N ILE A 27 20.77 8.16 30.92
CA ILE A 27 20.82 9.20 29.89
C ILE A 27 21.13 8.59 28.52
N LEU A 28 22.15 7.72 28.43
CA LEU A 28 22.49 7.01 27.19
C LEU A 28 21.36 6.09 26.73
N GLY A 29 20.67 5.43 27.66
CA GLY A 29 19.47 4.64 27.38
C GLY A 29 18.34 5.49 26.80
N CYS A 30 18.05 6.65 27.40
CA CYS A 30 17.07 7.60 26.87
C CYS A 30 17.47 8.17 25.49
N MET A 31 18.75 8.48 25.28
CA MET A 31 19.25 8.95 23.97
C MET A 31 19.16 7.85 22.91
N SER A 32 19.51 6.61 23.25
CA SER A 32 19.40 5.45 22.37
C SER A 32 17.94 5.16 22.02
N TYR A 33 17.03 5.24 22.99
CA TYR A 33 15.59 5.11 22.76
C TYR A 33 15.05 6.20 21.81
N LYS A 34 15.44 7.47 22.02
CA LYS A 34 15.08 8.57 21.13
C LYS A 34 15.63 8.36 19.71
N LYS A 35 16.90 7.96 19.58
CA LYS A 35 17.53 7.68 18.28
C LYS A 35 16.89 6.49 17.57
N SER A 36 16.55 5.43 18.29
CA SER A 36 15.84 4.26 17.74
C SER A 36 14.45 4.65 17.21
N ASN A 37 13.70 5.46 17.95
CA ASN A 37 12.40 5.95 17.47
C ASN A 37 12.53 6.88 16.26
N GLN A 38 13.57 7.71 16.20
CA GLN A 38 13.85 8.56 15.02
C GLN A 38 14.19 7.72 13.78
N ILE A 39 15.01 6.67 13.92
CA ILE A 39 15.34 5.77 12.82
C ILE A 39 14.07 5.05 12.32
N LYS A 40 13.22 4.56 13.21
CA LYS A 40 11.94 3.93 12.85
C LYS A 40 11.00 4.89 12.13
N ALA A 41 10.92 6.14 12.60
CA ALA A 41 10.10 7.16 11.95
C ALA A 41 10.62 7.48 10.54
N LEU A 42 11.94 7.54 10.35
CA LEU A 42 12.54 7.75 9.04
C LEU A 42 12.25 6.59 8.08
N ASP A 43 12.40 5.35 8.55
CA ASP A 43 12.14 4.15 7.75
C ASP A 43 10.67 4.08 7.31
N LEU A 44 9.73 4.29 8.24
CA LEU A 44 8.30 4.37 7.95
C LEU A 44 7.95 5.49 6.96
N ARG A 45 8.63 6.64 7.00
CA ARG A 45 8.43 7.71 6.01
C ARG A 45 8.86 7.29 4.62
N ILE A 46 10.01 6.63 4.50
CA ILE A 46 10.52 6.13 3.22
C ILE A 46 9.56 5.06 2.67
N GLU A 47 9.14 4.13 3.53
CA GLU A 47 8.16 3.10 3.18
C GLU A 47 6.85 3.72 2.71
N LEU A 48 6.33 4.72 3.43
CA LEU A 48 5.09 5.39 3.09
C LEU A 48 5.19 6.15 1.75
N LYS A 49 6.29 6.87 1.51
CA LYS A 49 6.53 7.54 0.22
C LYS A 49 6.62 6.54 -0.94
N ARG A 50 7.29 5.41 -0.74
CA ARG A 50 7.37 4.33 -1.73
C ARG A 50 5.99 3.72 -1.99
N ALA A 51 5.25 3.41 -0.94
CA ALA A 51 3.90 2.88 -1.04
C ALA A 51 2.97 3.85 -1.76
N LEU A 52 3.12 5.16 -1.54
CA LEU A 52 2.33 6.19 -2.21
C LEU A 52 2.63 6.20 -3.70
N ALA A 53 3.90 6.26 -4.08
CA ALA A 53 4.33 6.22 -5.48
C ALA A 53 3.81 4.98 -6.21
N ASN A 54 3.89 3.80 -5.57
CA ASN A 54 3.32 2.56 -6.10
C ASN A 54 1.79 2.67 -6.26
N THR A 55 1.09 3.21 -5.26
CA THR A 55 -0.38 3.36 -5.30
C THR A 55 -0.82 4.27 -6.44
N VAL A 56 -0.12 5.40 -6.64
CA VAL A 56 -0.40 6.33 -7.75
C VAL A 56 -0.17 5.64 -9.10
N TYR A 57 0.94 4.92 -9.24
CA TYR A 57 1.24 4.14 -10.44
C TYR A 57 0.18 3.07 -10.73
N ASP A 58 -0.16 2.26 -9.72
CA ASP A 58 -1.14 1.18 -9.82
C ASP A 58 -2.54 1.73 -10.13
N PHE A 59 -2.92 2.87 -9.53
CA PHE A 59 -4.17 3.55 -9.82
C PHE A 59 -4.25 4.06 -11.26
N LYS A 60 -3.16 4.65 -11.78
CA LYS A 60 -3.09 5.06 -13.18
C LYS A 60 -3.23 3.87 -14.12
N LYS A 61 -2.50 2.78 -13.83
CA LYS A 61 -2.56 1.53 -14.59
C LYS A 61 -3.98 0.94 -14.57
N LEU A 62 -4.65 0.95 -13.42
CA LEU A 62 -6.03 0.51 -13.29
C LEU A 62 -6.95 1.32 -14.21
N ASN A 63 -6.88 2.65 -14.21
CA ASN A 63 -7.73 3.48 -15.09
C ASN A 63 -7.53 3.17 -16.58
N ASP A 64 -6.29 2.93 -16.99
CA ASP A 64 -5.97 2.49 -18.35
C ASP A 64 -6.57 1.10 -18.63
N GLN A 65 -6.42 0.14 -17.70
CA GLN A 65 -6.98 -1.20 -17.80
C GLN A 65 -8.51 -1.19 -17.85
N MET A 66 -9.18 -0.38 -17.04
CA MET A 66 -10.64 -0.22 -17.06
C MET A 66 -11.13 0.24 -18.42
N THR A 67 -10.46 1.26 -18.97
CA THR A 67 -10.80 1.83 -20.28
C THR A 67 -10.59 0.80 -21.40
N GLN A 68 -9.45 0.10 -21.38
CA GLN A 68 -9.11 -0.93 -22.37
C GLN A 68 -10.03 -2.15 -22.25
N GLY A 69 -10.28 -2.63 -21.03
CA GLY A 69 -11.16 -3.75 -20.72
C GLY A 69 -12.60 -3.50 -21.15
N ASN A 70 -13.13 -2.29 -20.94
CA ASN A 70 -14.47 -1.97 -21.41
C ASN A 70 -14.57 -1.92 -22.94
N LYS A 71 -13.58 -1.30 -23.61
CA LYS A 71 -13.50 -1.31 -25.10
C LYS A 71 -13.40 -2.74 -25.63
N SER A 72 -12.57 -3.56 -24.99
CA SER A 72 -12.38 -4.98 -25.27
C SER A 72 -13.71 -5.74 -25.20
N ARG A 73 -14.44 -5.58 -24.08
CA ARG A 73 -15.71 -6.24 -23.83
C ARG A 73 -16.76 -5.86 -24.86
N ILE A 74 -16.90 -4.57 -25.16
CA ILE A 74 -17.82 -4.06 -26.19
C ILE A 74 -17.53 -4.71 -27.55
N ALA A 75 -16.26 -4.76 -27.96
CA ALA A 75 -15.87 -5.33 -29.25
C ALA A 75 -16.15 -6.84 -29.32
N VAL A 76 -15.79 -7.60 -28.28
CA VAL A 76 -16.00 -9.04 -28.21
C VAL A 76 -17.49 -9.38 -28.16
N SER A 77 -18.25 -8.74 -27.27
CA SER A 77 -19.70 -8.95 -27.17
C SER A 77 -20.43 -8.58 -28.47
N SER A 78 -19.95 -7.58 -29.22
CA SER A 78 -20.48 -7.27 -30.56
C SER A 78 -20.17 -8.38 -31.56
N ALA A 79 -18.96 -8.92 -31.54
CA ALA A 79 -18.53 -9.97 -32.47
C ALA A 79 -19.26 -11.31 -32.25
N ILE A 80 -19.59 -11.65 -30.99
CA ILE A 80 -20.33 -12.88 -30.65
C ILE A 80 -21.86 -12.69 -30.63
N GLY A 81 -22.37 -11.51 -30.99
CA GLY A 81 -23.81 -11.21 -31.00
C GLY A 81 -24.44 -10.98 -29.61
N ALA A 82 -23.65 -10.92 -28.54
CA ALA A 82 -24.10 -10.72 -27.17
C ALA A 82 -24.20 -9.23 -26.74
N PHE A 83 -23.98 -8.27 -27.63
CA PHE A 83 -23.96 -6.84 -27.29
C PHE A 83 -25.28 -6.31 -26.69
N ARG A 84 -26.43 -6.86 -27.11
CA ARG A 84 -27.76 -6.51 -26.58
C ARG A 84 -28.24 -7.47 -25.49
N SER A 85 -27.34 -8.25 -24.89
CA SER A 85 -27.69 -9.18 -23.82
C SER A 85 -27.84 -8.48 -22.48
N GLY A 86 -28.62 -9.07 -21.57
CA GLY A 86 -28.70 -8.61 -20.18
C GLY A 86 -27.35 -8.68 -19.44
N MET A 87 -26.44 -9.56 -19.87
CA MET A 87 -25.06 -9.60 -19.35
C MET A 87 -24.27 -8.35 -19.72
N MET A 88 -24.46 -7.83 -20.93
CA MET A 88 -23.84 -6.57 -21.35
C MET A 88 -24.43 -5.36 -20.63
N GLU A 89 -25.74 -5.38 -20.35
CA GLU A 89 -26.37 -4.33 -19.52
C GLU A 89 -25.83 -4.35 -18.08
N LYS A 90 -25.68 -5.54 -17.49
CA LYS A 90 -25.06 -5.70 -16.17
C LYS A 90 -23.62 -5.19 -16.17
N TRP A 91 -22.83 -5.56 -17.18
CA TRP A 91 -21.46 -5.07 -17.33
C TRP A 91 -21.38 -3.53 -17.41
N LYS A 92 -22.26 -2.89 -18.19
CA LYS A 92 -22.29 -1.42 -18.31
C LYS A 92 -22.55 -0.75 -16.96
N LYS A 93 -23.56 -1.22 -16.22
CA LYS A 93 -23.88 -0.71 -14.88
C LYS A 93 -22.71 -0.91 -13.90
N GLU A 94 -22.09 -2.09 -13.95
CA GLU A 94 -20.91 -2.36 -13.13
C GLU A 94 -19.73 -1.45 -13.51
N PHE A 95 -19.51 -1.20 -14.79
CA PHE A 95 -18.46 -0.30 -15.25
C PHE A 95 -18.72 1.15 -14.80
N GLU A 96 -19.96 1.63 -14.87
CA GLU A 96 -20.36 2.95 -14.36
C GLU A 96 -20.10 3.07 -12.85
N ASN A 97 -20.50 2.05 -12.06
CA ASN A 97 -20.24 2.02 -10.62
C ASN A 97 -18.73 1.95 -10.31
N ASP A 98 -17.97 1.20 -11.10
CA ASP A 98 -16.52 1.12 -10.91
C ASP A 98 -15.85 2.45 -11.28
N GLN A 99 -16.37 3.19 -12.26
CA GLN A 99 -15.88 4.54 -12.59
C GLN A 99 -16.12 5.51 -11.44
N GLU A 100 -17.29 5.46 -10.82
CA GLU A 100 -17.58 6.23 -9.61
C GLU A 100 -16.63 5.84 -8.46
N THR A 101 -16.43 4.53 -8.26
CA THR A 101 -15.48 4.02 -7.25
C THR A 101 -14.05 4.47 -7.53
N SER A 102 -13.61 4.47 -8.80
CA SER A 102 -12.30 4.97 -9.20
C SER A 102 -12.17 6.47 -8.93
N TYR A 103 -13.22 7.24 -9.21
CA TYR A 103 -13.25 8.66 -8.88
C TYR A 103 -13.17 8.93 -7.37
N GLU A 104 -13.86 8.14 -6.54
CA GLU A 104 -13.70 8.23 -5.09
C GLU A 104 -12.28 7.89 -4.63
N LEU A 105 -11.69 6.81 -5.16
CA LEU A 105 -10.31 6.43 -4.87
C LEU A 105 -9.33 7.54 -5.24
N SER A 106 -9.55 8.25 -6.36
CA SER A 106 -8.69 9.37 -6.77
C SER A 106 -8.65 10.51 -5.74
N LYS A 107 -9.72 10.69 -4.95
CA LYS A 107 -9.79 11.71 -3.89
C LYS A 107 -9.14 11.26 -2.59
N GLU A 108 -9.12 9.95 -2.35
CA GLU A 108 -8.51 9.36 -1.16
C GLU A 108 -6.99 9.23 -1.27
N ILE A 109 -6.46 9.11 -2.49
CA ILE A 109 -5.01 9.03 -2.74
C ILE A 109 -4.37 10.39 -2.39
N PRO A 110 -3.41 10.42 -1.45
CA PRO A 110 -2.68 11.65 -1.13
C PRO A 110 -1.84 12.12 -2.31
N ASP A 111 -1.61 13.43 -2.42
CA ASP A 111 -0.70 14.00 -3.41
C ASP A 111 0.73 13.46 -3.20
N GLU A 112 1.48 13.25 -4.28
CA GLU A 112 2.89 12.85 -4.24
C GLU A 112 3.77 13.81 -3.41
N ASN A 113 3.35 15.07 -3.29
CA ASN A 113 4.02 16.11 -2.51
C ASN A 113 3.55 16.21 -1.06
N THR A 114 2.72 15.26 -0.57
CA THR A 114 2.26 15.25 0.81
C THR A 114 3.46 15.15 1.76
N ASP A 115 3.60 16.14 2.65
CA ASP A 115 4.66 16.15 3.64
C ASP A 115 4.28 15.33 4.88
N TYR A 116 5.13 14.37 5.22
CA TYR A 116 4.98 13.48 6.38
C TYR A 116 6.02 13.76 7.47
N ASP A 117 6.80 14.84 7.34
CA ASP A 117 7.91 15.13 8.25
C ASP A 117 7.47 15.56 9.66
N THR A 118 6.23 16.01 9.79
CA THR A 118 5.61 16.39 11.07
C THR A 118 4.95 15.21 11.80
N LEU A 119 4.77 14.06 11.15
CA LEU A 119 4.13 12.90 11.75
C LEU A 119 5.09 12.13 12.68
N ASN A 120 4.54 11.70 13.82
CA ASN A 120 5.17 10.74 14.71
C ASN A 120 4.99 9.30 14.19
N THR A 121 5.70 8.34 14.78
CA THR A 121 5.68 6.92 14.38
C THR A 121 4.26 6.35 14.27
N LYS A 122 3.39 6.62 15.26
CA LYS A 122 2.00 6.12 15.24
C LYS A 122 1.15 6.75 14.13
N GLY A 123 1.39 8.03 13.83
CA GLY A 123 0.75 8.74 12.73
C GLY A 123 1.15 8.14 11.38
N LEU A 124 2.45 7.86 11.19
CA LEU A 124 2.98 7.22 9.99
C LEU A 124 2.39 5.81 9.78
N GLU A 125 2.31 5.00 10.84
CA GLU A 125 1.67 3.68 10.78
C GLU A 125 0.20 3.78 10.38
N THR A 126 -0.52 4.76 10.92
CA THR A 126 -1.95 4.97 10.61
C THR A 126 -2.15 5.34 9.14
N GLU A 127 -1.33 6.24 8.60
CA GLU A 127 -1.37 6.61 7.19
C GLU A 127 -0.96 5.46 6.27
N LEU A 128 0.03 4.66 6.66
CA LEU A 128 0.44 3.46 5.92
C LEU A 128 -0.70 2.44 5.84
N ILE A 129 -1.43 2.20 6.94
CA ILE A 129 -2.61 1.33 6.95
C ILE A 129 -3.71 1.87 6.04
N LYS A 130 -3.98 3.18 6.05
CA LYS A 130 -4.97 3.80 5.15
C LYS A 130 -4.59 3.57 3.69
N LEU A 131 -3.34 3.86 3.35
CA LEU A 131 -2.82 3.67 1.99
C LEU A 131 -2.88 2.21 1.56
N HIS A 132 -2.56 1.28 2.45
CA HIS A 132 -2.69 -0.15 2.17
C HIS A 132 -4.16 -0.57 1.87
N ARG A 133 -5.14 0.02 2.56
CA ARG A 133 -6.57 -0.21 2.24
C ARG A 133 -6.92 0.28 0.84
N ILE A 134 -6.39 1.45 0.44
CA ILE A 134 -6.56 1.98 -0.93
C ILE A 134 -5.95 1.02 -1.94
N GLN A 135 -4.72 0.55 -1.71
CA GLN A 135 -4.04 -0.44 -2.56
C GLN A 135 -4.87 -1.72 -2.73
N ARG A 136 -5.47 -2.23 -1.63
CA ARG A 136 -6.34 -3.42 -1.71
C ARG A 136 -7.57 -3.19 -2.58
N ARG A 137 -8.20 -2.01 -2.49
CA ARG A 137 -9.34 -1.64 -3.35
C ARG A 137 -8.93 -1.56 -4.82
N ILE A 138 -7.80 -0.93 -5.11
CA ILE A 138 -7.22 -0.87 -6.47
C ILE A 138 -6.97 -2.29 -6.99
N GLN A 139 -6.31 -3.14 -6.19
CA GLN A 139 -6.02 -4.52 -6.57
C GLN A 139 -7.29 -5.31 -6.91
N THR A 140 -8.35 -5.21 -6.10
CA THR A 140 -9.61 -5.92 -6.38
C THR A 140 -10.24 -5.49 -7.70
N LEU A 141 -10.21 -4.19 -8.04
CA LEU A 141 -10.67 -3.73 -9.34
C LEU A 141 -9.77 -4.24 -10.45
N THR A 142 -8.44 -4.16 -10.29
CA THR A 142 -7.48 -4.68 -11.28
C THR A 142 -7.73 -6.16 -11.59
N GLU A 143 -7.87 -7.00 -10.57
CA GLU A 143 -8.17 -8.43 -10.72
C GLU A 143 -9.47 -8.68 -11.49
N LYS A 144 -10.52 -7.89 -11.25
CA LYS A 144 -11.78 -7.96 -12.00
C LYS A 144 -11.57 -7.67 -13.49
N TYR A 145 -10.83 -6.62 -13.82
CA TYR A 145 -10.59 -6.23 -15.22
C TYR A 145 -9.62 -7.17 -15.93
N ASP A 146 -8.64 -7.73 -15.23
CA ASP A 146 -7.75 -8.76 -15.78
C ASP A 146 -8.53 -10.04 -16.12
N ALA A 147 -9.35 -10.55 -15.20
CA ALA A 147 -10.23 -11.69 -15.48
C ALA A 147 -11.20 -11.41 -16.64
N ALA A 148 -11.70 -10.18 -16.75
CA ALA A 148 -12.53 -9.78 -17.87
C ALA A 148 -11.76 -9.79 -19.20
N MET A 149 -10.52 -9.30 -19.22
CA MET A 149 -9.69 -9.31 -20.43
C MET A 149 -9.25 -10.72 -20.83
N GLU A 150 -8.99 -11.60 -19.87
CA GLU A 150 -8.71 -13.01 -20.12
C GLU A 150 -9.87 -13.71 -20.83
N TRP A 151 -11.09 -13.56 -20.29
CA TRP A 151 -12.28 -14.10 -20.95
C TRP A 151 -12.45 -13.53 -22.36
N ASP A 152 -12.24 -12.23 -22.56
CA ASP A 152 -12.34 -11.60 -23.88
C ASP A 152 -11.29 -12.16 -24.86
N ASN A 153 -10.08 -12.44 -24.37
CA ASN A 153 -9.02 -13.06 -25.16
C ASN A 153 -9.35 -14.49 -25.58
N GLU A 154 -9.96 -15.28 -24.69
CA GLU A 154 -10.45 -16.62 -25.03
C GLU A 154 -11.53 -16.57 -26.12
N GLN A 155 -12.50 -15.66 -26.00
CA GLN A 155 -13.53 -15.49 -27.03
C GLN A 155 -12.93 -15.07 -28.38
N ARG A 156 -11.92 -14.18 -28.38
CA ARG A 156 -11.20 -13.82 -29.62
C ARG A 156 -10.50 -15.02 -30.24
N LYS A 157 -9.94 -15.91 -29.44
CA LYS A 157 -9.29 -17.12 -29.91
C LYS A 157 -10.29 -18.02 -30.62
N HIS A 158 -11.44 -18.30 -29.99
CA HIS A 158 -12.52 -19.08 -30.60
C HIS A 158 -13.02 -18.46 -31.91
N LEU A 159 -13.25 -17.14 -31.94
CA LEU A 159 -13.66 -16.44 -33.16
C LEU A 159 -12.64 -16.55 -34.31
N ARG A 160 -11.34 -16.65 -34.01
CA ARG A 160 -10.30 -16.84 -35.03
C ARG A 160 -10.31 -18.27 -35.54
N GLU A 161 -10.45 -19.25 -34.65
CA GLU A 161 -10.53 -20.67 -34.99
C GLU A 161 -11.76 -20.96 -35.87
N ASP A 162 -12.94 -20.47 -35.48
CA ASP A 162 -14.18 -20.59 -36.25
C ASP A 162 -14.06 -19.99 -37.66
N ARG A 163 -13.39 -18.84 -37.78
CA ARG A 163 -13.15 -18.19 -39.08
C ARG A 163 -12.24 -19.01 -39.97
N ILE A 164 -11.21 -19.65 -39.41
CA ILE A 164 -10.30 -20.52 -40.16
C ILE A 164 -11.02 -21.79 -40.61
N GLU A 165 -11.86 -22.38 -39.75
CA GLU A 165 -12.63 -23.58 -40.09
C GLU A 165 -13.64 -23.32 -41.20
N ARG A 166 -14.40 -22.21 -41.14
CA ARG A 166 -15.37 -21.84 -42.20
C ARG A 166 -14.74 -21.49 -43.54
N ALA A 167 -13.43 -21.20 -43.56
CA ALA A 167 -12.70 -20.86 -44.78
C ALA A 167 -12.07 -22.08 -45.47
N LYS A 168 -12.08 -23.25 -44.82
CA LYS A 168 -11.66 -24.54 -45.40
C LYS A 168 -12.84 -25.20 -46.12
#